data_AF-A0A3N5N2D4-F1
#
_entry.id   AF-A0A3N5N2D4-F1
#
_cell.length_a   1.000
_cell.length_b   1.000
_cell.length_c   1.000
_cell.angle_alpha   90.00
_cell.angle_beta   90.00
_cell.angle_gamma   90.00
#
_symmetry.space_group_name_H-M   'P 1'
#
loop_
_entity.id
_entity.type
_entity.pdbx_description
1 polymer ?
#
loop_
_entity_poly.entity_id
_entity_poly.type
_entity_poly.pdbx_seq_one_letter_code
_entity_poly.pdbx_strand_id
1 'polypeptide(L)'
;MVVTAKTADGKEIGKEERHYHPQATNCRDTKEKYGAQWKTANIRDTSIQPHKPKTETIEFDLPEGVRSADVTVDLFYEAVNPDNKYPIHTITKKVSLDK
;
A
#
# COMPACT_ATOMS: atom_id res chain seq x y z
N MET A 1 -0.93 1.48 3.17
CA MET A 1 -1.34 2.30 2.01
C MET A 1 -2.25 1.46 1.17
N VAL A 2 -3.42 1.98 0.82
CA VAL A 2 -4.39 1.33 -0.05
C VAL A 2 -4.60 2.22 -1.26
N VAL A 3 -4.56 1.64 -2.45
CA VAL A 3 -4.83 2.32 -3.70
C VAL A 3 -6.01 1.63 -4.36
N THR A 4 -7.02 2.42 -4.70
CA THR A 4 -8.26 1.93 -5.31
C THR A 4 -8.48 2.69 -6.60
N ALA A 5 -8.62 1.95 -7.70
CA ALA A 5 -8.96 2.50 -9.01
C ALA A 5 -10.43 2.19 -9.31
N LYS A 6 -11.19 3.20 -9.71
CA LYS A 6 -12.59 3.08 -10.12
C LYS A 6 -12.81 3.71 -11.48
N THR A 7 -13.73 3.16 -12.25
CA THR A 7 -14.25 3.80 -13.47
C THR A 7 -15.05 5.06 -13.11
N ALA A 8 -15.32 5.92 -14.10
CA ALA A 8 -16.15 7.12 -13.91
C ALA A 8 -17.56 6.80 -13.39
N ASP A 9 -18.07 5.60 -13.71
CA ASP A 9 -19.38 5.11 -13.25
C ASP A 9 -19.32 4.50 -11.82
N GLY A 10 -18.15 4.58 -11.16
CA GLY A 10 -17.94 4.11 -9.79
C GLY A 10 -17.65 2.61 -9.65
N LYS A 11 -17.61 1.85 -10.75
CA LYS A 11 -17.23 0.42 -10.74
C LYS A 11 -15.75 0.27 -10.42
N GLU A 12 -15.41 -0.60 -9.47
CA GLU A 12 -14.02 -0.89 -9.10
C GLU A 12 -13.29 -1.63 -10.22
N ILE A 13 -12.11 -1.10 -10.56
CA ILE A 13 -11.16 -1.69 -11.53
C ILE A 13 -10.20 -2.60 -10.77
N GLY A 14 -9.70 -2.13 -9.64
CA GLY A 14 -8.82 -2.91 -8.78
C GLY A 14 -8.44 -2.19 -7.50
N LYS A 15 -7.83 -2.96 -6.60
CA LYS A 15 -7.33 -2.49 -5.31
C LYS A 15 -5.96 -3.11 -5.03
N GLU A 16 -5.01 -2.26 -4.70
CA GLU A 16 -3.66 -2.63 -4.28
C GLU A 16 -3.44 -2.19 -2.83
N GLU A 17 -2.82 -3.04 -2.01
CA GLU A 17 -2.47 -2.72 -0.63
C GLU A 17 -0.99 -2.97 -0.37
N ARG A 18 -0.35 -1.99 0.27
CA ARG A 18 1.08 -2.01 0.62
C ARG A 18 1.26 -1.70 2.09
N HIS A 19 2.04 -2.54 2.78
CA HIS A 19 2.43 -2.35 4.17
C HIS A 19 3.90 -1.95 4.26
N TYR A 20 4.17 -0.91 5.06
CA TYR A 20 5.49 -0.33 5.23
C TYR A 20 5.94 -0.51 6.67
N HIS A 21 6.71 -1.56 6.94
CA HIS A 21 7.27 -1.82 8.26
C HIS A 21 8.52 -2.72 8.17
N PRO A 22 9.36 -2.72 9.20
CA PRO A 22 10.41 -3.73 9.35
C PRO A 22 9.80 -5.12 9.52
N GLN A 23 10.36 -6.09 8.80
CA GLN A 23 10.01 -7.51 8.87
C GLN A 23 11.16 -8.26 9.55
N ALA A 24 10.85 -8.96 10.65
CA ALA A 24 11.85 -9.59 11.50
C ALA A 24 11.59 -11.09 11.71
N THR A 25 12.68 -11.85 11.90
CA THR A 25 12.71 -13.31 12.03
C THR A 25 13.43 -13.76 13.29
N ASN A 26 13.35 -15.07 13.58
CA ASN A 26 14.15 -15.77 14.58
C ASN A 26 15.38 -16.49 13.98
N CYS A 27 15.70 -16.23 12.71
CA CYS A 27 16.81 -16.84 11.93
C CYS A 27 16.71 -18.35 11.69
N ARG A 28 15.58 -18.99 12.03
CA ARG A 28 15.34 -20.41 11.71
C ARG A 28 14.71 -20.62 10.35
N ASP A 29 14.06 -19.58 9.83
CA ASP A 29 13.50 -19.52 8.49
C ASP A 29 13.48 -18.08 7.96
N THR A 30 13.06 -17.92 6.71
CA THR A 30 12.92 -16.63 6.02
C THR A 30 11.54 -15.98 6.19
N LYS A 31 10.76 -16.41 7.19
CA LYS A 31 9.42 -15.87 7.44
C LYS A 31 9.43 -14.85 8.57
N GLU A 32 8.57 -13.84 8.45
CA GLU A 32 8.32 -12.92 9.55
C GLU A 32 7.73 -13.67 10.76
N LYS A 33 8.19 -13.30 11.96
CA LYS A 33 7.72 -13.88 13.22
C LYS A 33 6.92 -12.88 14.03
N TYR A 34 5.84 -13.38 14.63
CA TYR A 34 5.04 -12.62 15.59
C TYR A 34 5.65 -12.71 17.01
N GLY A 35 5.50 -11.64 17.79
CA GLY A 35 6.05 -11.52 19.14
C GLY A 35 7.48 -10.98 19.16
N ALA A 36 7.71 -9.93 19.94
CA ALA A 36 9.03 -9.28 20.04
C ALA A 36 10.10 -10.22 20.60
N GLN A 37 9.74 -11.10 21.53
CA GLN A 37 10.63 -12.06 22.17
C GLN A 37 11.23 -13.12 21.22
N TRP A 38 10.62 -13.32 20.05
CA TRP A 38 11.10 -14.28 19.06
C TRP A 38 12.00 -13.64 18.00
N LYS A 39 12.02 -12.30 17.91
CA LYS A 39 12.71 -11.57 16.85
C LYS A 39 14.18 -11.37 17.21
N THR A 40 15.08 -11.90 16.39
CA THR A 40 16.54 -11.82 16.59
C THR A 40 17.25 -11.13 15.44
N ALA A 41 16.64 -11.03 14.26
CA ALA A 41 17.20 -10.32 13.11
C ALA A 41 16.11 -9.77 12.18
N ASN A 42 16.48 -8.79 11.35
CA ASN A 42 15.63 -8.27 10.27
C ASN A 42 15.83 -9.07 8.99
N ILE A 43 14.74 -9.38 8.28
CA ILE A 43 14.77 -9.95 6.94
C ILE A 43 14.80 -8.83 5.90
N ARG A 44 13.92 -7.85 6.08
CA ARG A 44 13.70 -6.75 5.14
C ARG A 44 13.09 -5.57 5.89
N ASP A 45 13.42 -4.37 5.46
CA ASP A 45 12.73 -3.16 5.92
C ASP A 45 12.03 -2.49 4.73
N THR A 46 10.70 -2.48 4.74
CA THR A 46 9.90 -1.78 3.71
C THR A 46 9.43 -0.40 4.18
N SER A 47 9.81 0.03 5.40
CA SER A 47 9.40 1.29 5.98
C SER A 47 9.83 2.50 5.14
N ILE A 48 9.09 3.59 5.30
CA ILE A 48 9.46 4.89 4.72
C ILE A 48 10.57 5.47 5.58
N GLN A 49 11.77 5.57 5.01
CA GLN A 49 12.96 6.00 5.74
C GLN A 49 12.92 7.52 6.01
N PRO A 50 13.45 7.99 7.15
CA PRO A 50 13.49 9.41 7.48
C PRO A 50 14.14 10.24 6.38
N HIS A 51 13.50 11.36 6.02
CA HIS A 51 13.96 12.30 5.00
C HIS A 51 14.22 11.69 3.61
N LYS A 52 13.71 10.49 3.33
CA LYS A 52 13.87 9.82 2.04
C LYS A 52 12.49 9.60 1.43
N PRO A 53 12.06 10.44 0.47
CA PRO A 53 10.80 10.21 -0.23
C PRO A 53 10.86 8.86 -0.95
N LYS A 54 9.73 8.15 -0.92
CA LYS A 54 9.58 6.85 -1.55
C LYS A 54 8.63 7.00 -2.74
N THR A 55 9.13 6.66 -3.92
CA THR A 55 8.34 6.65 -5.17
C THR A 55 7.92 5.21 -5.45
N GLU A 56 6.63 5.02 -5.70
CA GLU A 56 6.04 3.73 -6.06
C GLU A 56 5.31 3.87 -7.39
N THR A 57 5.38 2.82 -8.21
CA THR A 57 4.60 2.72 -9.45
C THR A 57 3.55 1.63 -9.25
N ILE A 58 2.29 1.96 -9.49
CA ILE A 58 1.16 1.05 -9.32
C ILE A 58 0.42 1.04 -10.65
N GLU A 59 0.25 -0.15 -11.20
CA GLU A 59 -0.32 -0.35 -12.52
C GLU A 59 -1.67 -1.06 -12.36
N PHE A 60 -2.66 -0.56 -13.10
CA PHE A 60 -3.99 -1.18 -13.19
C PHE A 60 -4.34 -1.34 -14.66
N ASP A 61 -4.73 -2.55 -15.04
CA ASP A 61 -5.26 -2.81 -16.38
C ASP A 61 -6.66 -2.22 -16.50
N LEU A 62 -6.87 -1.38 -17.51
CA LEU A 62 -8.18 -0.79 -17.79
C LEU A 62 -9.03 -1.77 -18.62
N PRO A 63 -10.30 -2.01 -18.23
CA PRO A 63 -11.19 -2.84 -19.02
C PRO A 63 -11.54 -2.17 -20.36
N GLU A 64 -11.87 -2.98 -21.36
CA GLU A 64 -12.15 -2.53 -22.73
C GLU A 64 -13.25 -1.46 -22.76
N GLY A 65 -13.01 -0.36 -23.49
CA GLY A 65 -13.92 0.77 -23.59
C GLY A 65 -13.79 1.83 -22.48
N VAL A 66 -13.08 1.54 -21.39
CA VAL A 66 -12.80 2.53 -20.33
C VAL A 66 -11.52 3.29 -20.64
N ARG A 67 -11.62 4.62 -20.75
CA ARG A 67 -10.48 5.51 -21.04
C ARG A 67 -10.02 6.38 -19.88
N SER A 68 -10.80 6.42 -18.80
CA SER A 68 -10.47 7.17 -17.60
C SER A 68 -10.81 6.41 -16.34
N ALA A 69 -9.98 6.57 -15.32
CA ALA A 69 -10.18 6.03 -13.99
C ALA A 69 -9.95 7.10 -12.93
N ASP A 70 -10.80 7.10 -11.90
CA ASP A 70 -10.57 7.84 -10.67
C ASP A 70 -9.75 6.96 -9.72
N VAL A 71 -8.56 7.41 -9.39
CA VAL A 71 -7.63 6.70 -8.51
C VAL A 71 -7.60 7.40 -7.16
N THR A 72 -7.92 6.66 -6.11
CA THR A 72 -7.80 7.12 -4.73
C THR A 72 -6.65 6.39 -4.04
N VAL A 73 -5.77 7.17 -3.40
CA VAL A 73 -4.65 6.69 -2.59
C VAL A 73 -4.90 7.09 -1.15
N ASP A 74 -5.07 6.10 -0.29
CA ASP A 74 -5.23 6.25 1.15
C ASP A 74 -3.96 5.81 1.87
N LEU A 75 -3.35 6.76 2.58
CA LEU A 75 -2.23 6.52 3.47
C LEU A 75 -2.72 6.59 4.92
N PHE A 76 -2.44 5.53 5.68
CA PHE A 76 -2.83 5.41 7.08
C PHE A 76 -1.66 4.84 7.89
N TYR A 77 -1.63 5.22 9.16
CA TYR A 77 -0.79 4.63 10.19
C TYR A 77 -1.59 3.53 10.90
N GLU A 78 -1.01 2.35 11.04
CA GLU A 78 -1.63 1.21 11.74
C GLU A 78 -0.90 0.99 13.06
N ALA A 79 -1.62 1.06 14.18
CA ALA A 79 -1.01 0.97 15.51
C ALA A 79 -1.46 -0.29 16.25
N VAL A 80 -0.51 -1.22 16.45
CA VAL A 80 -0.66 -2.46 17.25
C VAL A 80 -1.63 -3.49 16.68
N ASN A 81 -2.86 -3.09 16.35
CA ASN A 81 -3.92 -3.92 15.78
C ASN A 81 -4.22 -3.45 14.33
N PRO A 82 -4.38 -4.36 13.36
CA PRO A 82 -4.90 -4.07 12.02
C PRO A 82 -6.16 -3.21 11.96
N ASP A 83 -7.03 -3.28 12.95
CA ASP A 83 -8.26 -2.48 12.99
C ASP A 83 -8.01 -1.03 13.45
N ASN A 84 -6.87 -0.78 14.10
CA ASN A 84 -6.54 0.54 14.64
C ASN A 84 -5.74 1.36 13.61
N LYS A 85 -6.49 1.91 12.64
CA LYS A 85 -5.95 2.72 11.54
C LYS A 85 -6.24 4.19 11.76
N TYR A 86 -5.19 5.01 11.67
CA TYR A 86 -5.27 6.46 11.71
C TYR A 86 -4.99 7.01 10.31
N PRO A 87 -5.94 7.74 9.68
CA PRO A 87 -5.70 8.32 8.38
C PRO A 87 -4.59 9.37 8.47
N ILE A 88 -3.61 9.28 7.58
CA ILE A 88 -2.56 10.28 7.42
C ILE A 88 -2.94 11.22 6.28
N HIS A 89 -3.30 10.64 5.12
CA HIS A 89 -3.61 11.42 3.94
C HIS A 89 -4.43 10.62 2.93
N THR A 90 -5.31 11.32 2.20
CA THR A 90 -6.10 10.76 1.10
C THR A 90 -5.95 11.67 -0.11
N ILE A 91 -5.60 11.09 -1.25
CA ILE A 91 -5.49 11.79 -2.53
C ILE A 91 -6.39 11.08 -3.53
N THR A 92 -7.27 11.83 -4.17
CA THR A 92 -8.04 11.33 -5.32
C THR A 92 -7.64 12.10 -6.56
N LYS A 93 -7.35 11.36 -7.64
CA LYS A 93 -6.95 11.94 -8.92
C LYS A 93 -7.59 11.17 -10.06
N LYS A 94 -8.19 11.92 -10.99
CA LYS A 94 -8.65 11.37 -12.27
C LYS A 94 -7.44 11.18 -13.19
N VAL A 95 -7.32 9.99 -13.75
CA VAL A 95 -6.29 9.62 -14.73
C VAL A 95 -7.00 9.26 -16.03
N SER A 96 -6.58 9.89 -17.12
CA SER A 96 -7.12 9.69 -18.48
C SER A 96 -6.02 9.21 -19.40
N LEU A 97 -6.36 8.30 -20.32
CA LEU A 97 -5.48 7.91 -21.42
C LEU A 97 -5.53 8.93 -22.58
N ASP A 98 -6.59 9.71 -22.69
CA ASP A 98 -6.70 10.78 -23.67
C ASP A 98 -5.88 11.99 -23.15
N LYS A 99 -4.83 12.35 -23.90
CA LYS A 99 -3.86 13.43 -23.62
C LYS A 99 -4.40 14.82 -23.94
#